data_AF-A0AAU9Y5C4-F1
#
_entry.id   AF-A0AAU9Y5C4-F1
#
_cell.length_a   1.000
_cell.length_b   1.000
_cell.length_c   1.000
_cell.angle_alpha   90.00
_cell.angle_beta   90.00
_cell.angle_gamma   90.00
#
_symmetry.space_group_name_H-M   'P 1'
#
loop_
_entity.id
_entity.type
_entity.pdbx_description
1 polymer ?
#
loop_
_entity_poly.entity_id
_entity_poly.type
_entity_poly.pdbx_seq_one_letter_code
_entity_poly.pdbx_strand_id
1 'polypeptide(L)'
;KKHKKHKKRENTTVPQTLPELQTTPAFKPNELLKEMGFDVSPTTSNSTVSPTTVTTVLAEKQYDLNVCLFHPVKLELFQADSNKEWYVKCPFSRECGVFSSRNLQNAYMGMLNRKVHNTYRNLKGTVMCECNNQASLRVSESSLNPGRPFFGCRNRGGCRFFQWADVGFTKKNEELQKLFKEYGKF
;
A
#
# COMPACT_ATOMS: atom_id res chain seq x y z
N LYS A 1 49.71 16.69 24.19
CA LYS A 1 49.33 15.62 25.15
C LYS A 1 47.80 15.49 25.18
N LYS A 2 47.23 14.53 24.43
CA LYS A 2 45.84 14.07 24.58
C LYS A 2 45.90 12.54 24.57
N HIS A 3 45.61 11.93 25.71
CA HIS A 3 45.79 10.51 25.96
C HIS A 3 44.71 9.68 25.25
N LYS A 4 45.17 8.75 24.42
CA LYS A 4 44.43 7.69 23.75
C LYS A 4 44.11 6.61 24.81
N LYS A 5 42.84 6.45 25.20
CA LYS A 5 42.43 5.41 26.15
C LYS A 5 42.00 4.17 25.37
N HIS A 6 42.93 3.21 25.26
CA HIS A 6 42.64 1.85 24.78
C HIS A 6 41.78 1.12 25.83
N LYS A 7 40.58 0.69 25.43
CA LYS A 7 39.75 -0.20 26.25
C LYS A 7 39.99 -1.65 25.80
N LYS A 8 40.64 -2.39 26.69
CA LYS A 8 40.93 -3.82 26.67
C LYS A 8 39.64 -4.62 26.42
N ARG A 9 39.61 -5.46 25.39
CA ARG A 9 38.58 -6.49 25.20
C ARG A 9 39.01 -7.73 25.99
N GLU A 10 38.26 -8.06 27.02
CA GLU A 10 38.40 -9.33 27.74
C GLU A 10 37.64 -10.42 26.98
N ASN A 11 38.35 -11.53 26.74
CA ASN A 11 37.81 -12.78 26.24
C ASN A 11 37.02 -13.45 27.37
N THR A 12 35.71 -13.61 27.21
CA THR A 12 34.90 -14.48 28.04
C THR A 12 34.34 -15.59 27.17
N THR A 13 34.88 -16.78 27.38
CA THR A 13 34.42 -18.06 26.86
C THR A 13 32.99 -18.31 27.33
N VAL A 14 32.04 -18.37 26.40
CA VAL A 14 30.64 -18.72 26.70
C VAL A 14 30.48 -20.24 26.56
N PRO A 15 29.97 -20.95 27.57
CA PRO A 15 29.68 -22.38 27.46
C PRO A 15 28.59 -22.65 26.41
N GLN A 16 28.87 -23.59 25.53
CA GLN A 16 27.88 -24.20 24.64
C GLN A 16 26.93 -25.06 25.48
N THR A 17 25.68 -24.64 25.61
CA THR A 17 24.59 -25.55 25.94
C THR A 17 23.37 -25.17 25.11
N LEU A 18 23.10 -26.00 24.10
CA LEU A 18 21.92 -25.96 23.24
C LEU A 18 20.71 -26.41 24.08
N PRO A 19 19.60 -25.67 24.18
CA PRO A 19 18.36 -26.23 24.69
C PRO A 19 17.81 -27.19 23.63
N GLU A 20 17.66 -28.47 24.00
CA GLU A 20 16.96 -29.46 23.18
C GLU A 20 15.55 -28.97 22.85
N LEU A 21 15.22 -28.98 21.56
CA LEU A 21 13.89 -28.71 21.05
C LEU A 21 12.97 -29.85 21.51
N GLN A 22 12.18 -29.60 22.55
CA GLN A 22 11.12 -30.52 22.95
C GLN A 22 10.10 -30.59 21.82
N THR A 23 10.02 -31.74 21.16
CA THR A 23 8.96 -32.09 20.21
C THR A 23 7.62 -31.97 20.91
N THR A 24 6.85 -30.95 20.53
CA THR A 24 5.43 -30.85 20.89
C THR A 24 4.69 -32.07 20.31
N PRO A 25 3.78 -32.70 21.06
CA PRO A 25 2.97 -33.78 20.51
C PRO A 25 2.15 -33.25 19.33
N ALA A 26 2.03 -34.06 18.28
CA ALA A 26 1.28 -33.73 17.08
C ALA A 26 -0.12 -33.25 17.46
N PHE A 27 -0.47 -32.03 17.03
CA PHE A 27 -1.81 -31.47 17.20
C PHE A 27 -2.81 -32.40 16.49
N LYS A 28 -3.72 -33.00 17.26
CA LYS A 28 -4.77 -33.91 16.77
C LYS A 28 -6.11 -33.17 16.86
N PRO A 29 -6.58 -32.54 15.77
CA PRO A 29 -7.80 -31.72 15.79
C PRO A 29 -9.02 -32.53 16.25
N ASN A 30 -9.05 -33.82 15.92
CA ASN A 30 -10.18 -34.71 16.20
C ASN A 30 -10.37 -35.01 17.70
N GLU A 31 -9.33 -34.89 18.53
CA GLU A 31 -9.44 -35.05 19.98
C GLU A 31 -10.08 -33.81 20.63
N LEU A 32 -9.71 -32.61 20.15
CA LEU A 32 -10.29 -31.35 20.62
C LEU A 32 -11.78 -31.25 20.30
N LEU A 33 -12.21 -31.77 19.14
CA LEU A 33 -13.63 -31.80 18.78
C LEU A 33 -14.46 -32.74 19.67
N LYS A 34 -13.88 -33.85 20.15
CA LYS A 34 -14.55 -34.75 21.11
C LYS A 34 -14.74 -34.13 22.48
N GLU A 35 -13.75 -33.37 22.97
CA GLU A 35 -13.87 -32.63 24.24
C GLU A 35 -14.96 -31.55 24.20
N MET A 36 -15.22 -30.97 23.02
CA MET A 36 -16.31 -30.01 22.82
C MET A 36 -17.67 -30.68 22.52
N GLY A 37 -17.78 -32.01 22.68
CA GLY A 37 -19.05 -32.74 22.58
C GLY A 37 -19.53 -33.03 21.15
N PHE A 38 -18.65 -32.96 20.15
CA PHE A 38 -19.01 -33.33 18.77
C PHE A 38 -18.80 -34.84 18.53
N ASP A 39 -19.86 -35.53 18.12
CA ASP A 39 -19.82 -36.96 17.79
C ASP A 39 -19.19 -37.17 16.40
N VAL A 40 -18.02 -37.79 16.37
CA VAL A 40 -17.29 -38.11 15.13
C VAL A 40 -17.45 -39.60 14.84
N SER A 41 -18.60 -39.96 14.27
CA SER A 41 -18.82 -41.28 13.68
C SER A 41 -18.38 -41.29 12.20
N PRO A 42 -17.72 -42.37 11.70
CA PRO A 42 -17.25 -42.40 10.32
C PRO A 42 -18.37 -42.86 9.39
N THR A 43 -18.98 -41.91 8.67
CA THR A 43 -19.93 -42.22 7.60
C THR A 43 -19.36 -41.75 6.26
N THR A 44 -19.05 -42.71 5.41
CA THR A 44 -18.85 -42.57 3.98
C THR A 44 -20.13 -42.05 3.33
N SER A 45 -20.12 -40.79 2.90
CA SER A 45 -20.81 -40.32 1.68
C SER A 45 -20.51 -38.84 1.46
N ASN A 46 -19.98 -38.54 0.28
CA ASN A 46 -19.68 -37.20 -0.20
C ASN A 46 -20.99 -36.42 -0.37
N SER A 47 -21.26 -35.49 0.54
CA SER A 47 -22.11 -34.31 0.30
C SER A 47 -21.81 -33.28 1.38
N THR A 48 -20.83 -32.43 1.10
CA THR A 48 -20.44 -31.31 1.96
C THR A 48 -21.48 -30.22 1.82
N VAL A 49 -22.32 -30.07 2.85
CA VAL A 49 -23.09 -28.84 3.10
C VAL A 49 -22.59 -28.23 4.41
N SER A 50 -22.35 -26.92 4.35
CA SER A 50 -22.15 -25.95 5.46
C SER A 50 -20.68 -25.59 5.80
N PRO A 51 -20.39 -24.35 6.29
CA PRO A 51 -21.32 -23.33 6.77
C PRO A 51 -21.30 -22.03 5.95
N THR A 52 -22.46 -21.38 5.89
CA THR A 52 -22.66 -20.02 5.39
C THR A 52 -21.88 -19.03 6.27
N THR A 53 -20.60 -18.88 5.99
CA THR A 53 -19.92 -17.61 6.25
C THR A 53 -20.51 -16.62 5.26
N VAL A 54 -20.94 -15.45 5.71
CA VAL A 54 -21.30 -14.34 4.84
C VAL A 54 -20.01 -13.86 4.16
N THR A 55 -19.53 -14.65 3.20
CA THR A 55 -18.52 -14.21 2.25
C THR A 55 -19.27 -13.34 1.28
N THR A 56 -19.22 -12.03 1.52
CA THR A 56 -19.56 -11.06 0.49
C THR A 56 -18.65 -11.38 -0.70
N VAL A 57 -19.16 -12.14 -1.65
CA VAL A 57 -18.54 -12.33 -2.98
C VAL A 57 -18.72 -11.00 -3.71
N LEU A 58 -17.96 -9.99 -3.28
CA LEU A 58 -17.63 -8.89 -4.15
C LEU A 58 -16.78 -9.53 -5.24
N ALA A 59 -17.36 -9.73 -6.41
CA ALA A 59 -16.64 -10.10 -7.61
C ALA A 59 -15.37 -9.24 -7.66
N GLU A 60 -14.20 -9.87 -7.44
CA GLU A 60 -12.94 -9.16 -7.42
C GLU A 60 -12.74 -8.61 -8.82
N LYS A 61 -13.04 -7.32 -9.02
CA LYS A 61 -12.76 -6.66 -10.28
C LYS A 61 -11.29 -6.87 -10.58
N GLN A 62 -11.01 -7.68 -11.59
CA GLN A 62 -9.66 -7.95 -12.02
C GLN A 62 -9.14 -6.71 -12.75
N TYR A 63 -8.26 -5.96 -12.09
CA TYR A 63 -7.64 -4.76 -12.65
C TYR A 63 -6.30 -5.13 -13.30
N ASP A 64 -6.01 -4.62 -14.50
CA ASP A 64 -4.65 -4.65 -15.04
C ASP A 64 -3.79 -3.61 -14.30
N LEU A 65 -2.92 -4.09 -13.42
CA LEU A 65 -2.05 -3.26 -12.58
C LEU A 65 -0.90 -2.61 -13.36
N ASN A 66 -0.77 -2.91 -14.66
CA ASN A 66 0.16 -2.24 -15.57
C ASN A 66 -0.47 -1.08 -16.32
N VAL A 67 -1.78 -0.84 -16.15
CA VAL A 67 -2.49 0.28 -16.75
C VAL A 67 -2.71 1.37 -15.71
N CYS A 68 -2.52 2.63 -16.11
CA CYS A 68 -2.76 3.76 -15.22
C CYS A 68 -4.24 3.80 -14.77
N LEU A 69 -4.48 4.12 -13.50
CA LEU A 69 -5.83 4.25 -12.93
C LEU A 69 -6.68 5.30 -13.67
N PHE A 70 -6.03 6.37 -14.13
CA PHE A 70 -6.68 7.57 -14.63
C PHE A 70 -6.66 7.68 -16.16
N HIS A 71 -5.77 6.93 -16.81
CA HIS A 71 -5.51 7.00 -18.24
C HIS A 71 -5.45 5.59 -18.81
N PRO A 72 -6.08 5.30 -19.97
CA PRO A 72 -6.05 3.99 -20.60
C PRO A 72 -4.70 3.73 -21.31
N VAL A 73 -3.60 3.87 -20.58
CA VAL A 73 -2.23 3.70 -21.06
C VAL A 73 -1.42 2.84 -20.10
N LYS A 74 -0.46 2.08 -20.64
CA LYS A 74 0.48 1.32 -19.84
C LYS A 74 1.40 2.25 -19.05
N LEU A 75 1.75 1.84 -17.85
CA LEU A 75 2.75 2.52 -17.03
C LEU A 75 4.13 2.38 -17.69
N GLU A 76 4.85 3.49 -17.74
CA GLU A 76 6.22 3.57 -18.24
C GLU A 76 7.18 3.14 -17.13
N LEU A 77 7.99 2.13 -17.42
CA LEU A 77 9.09 1.68 -16.56
C LEU A 77 10.36 2.48 -16.92
N PHE A 78 11.02 3.05 -15.92
CA PHE A 78 12.28 3.76 -16.13
C PHE A 78 13.20 3.63 -14.91
N GLN A 79 14.50 3.79 -15.13
CA GLN A 79 15.49 3.85 -14.05
C GLN A 79 15.75 5.32 -13.71
N ALA A 80 15.66 5.69 -12.43
CA ALA A 80 15.89 7.06 -12.00
C ALA A 80 17.39 7.35 -11.90
N ASP A 81 17.84 8.48 -12.46
CA ASP A 81 19.26 8.84 -12.42
C ASP A 81 19.78 9.19 -11.04
N SER A 82 18.89 9.65 -10.16
CA SER A 82 19.24 10.11 -8.80
C SER A 82 19.74 9.00 -7.88
N ASN A 83 19.21 7.79 -8.03
CA ASN A 83 19.51 6.66 -7.15
C ASN A 83 19.68 5.33 -7.89
N LYS A 84 19.55 5.32 -9.22
CA LYS A 84 19.65 4.14 -10.09
C LYS A 84 18.63 3.04 -9.76
N GLU A 85 17.54 3.39 -9.08
CA GLU A 85 16.42 2.50 -8.78
C GLU A 85 15.36 2.52 -9.90
N TRP A 86 14.59 1.44 -10.01
CA TRP A 86 13.53 1.30 -11.02
C TRP A 86 12.18 1.80 -10.52
N TYR A 87 11.51 2.61 -11.34
CA TYR A 87 10.22 3.22 -11.06
C TYR A 87 9.24 3.03 -12.20
N VAL A 88 7.96 3.12 -11.86
CA VAL A 88 6.87 3.20 -12.82
C VAL A 88 6.12 4.51 -12.68
N LYS A 89 5.68 5.08 -13.81
CA LYS A 89 4.87 6.30 -13.85
C LYS A 89 3.85 6.23 -14.97
N CYS A 90 2.82 7.06 -14.90
CA CYS A 90 2.00 7.31 -16.08
C CYS A 90 2.81 8.12 -17.12
N PRO A 91 2.71 7.82 -18.43
CA PRO A 91 3.29 8.65 -19.49
C PRO A 91 2.89 10.12 -19.39
N PHE A 92 1.65 10.41 -18.98
CA PHE A 92 1.13 11.77 -18.72
C PHE A 92 1.56 12.33 -17.35
N SER A 93 2.77 12.01 -16.88
CA SER A 93 3.26 12.34 -15.53
C SER A 93 3.28 13.83 -15.16
N ARG A 94 3.11 14.74 -16.13
CA ARG A 94 2.94 16.18 -15.88
C ARG A 94 1.59 16.51 -15.26
N GLU A 95 0.55 15.75 -15.60
CA GLU A 95 -0.85 15.96 -15.18
C GLU A 95 -1.39 14.78 -14.35
N CYS A 96 -0.65 13.67 -14.32
CA CYS A 96 -1.03 12.46 -13.61
C CYS A 96 -0.14 12.22 -12.39
N GLY A 97 -0.75 12.07 -11.20
CA GLY A 97 -0.04 11.79 -9.96
C GLY A 97 0.47 10.35 -9.78
N VAL A 98 0.21 9.44 -10.74
CA VAL A 98 0.57 8.01 -10.64
C VAL A 98 2.08 7.82 -10.81
N PHE A 99 2.73 7.41 -9.72
CA PHE A 99 4.17 7.17 -9.63
C PHE A 99 4.45 6.20 -8.47
N SER A 100 5.24 5.15 -8.71
CA SER A 100 5.63 4.19 -7.67
C SER A 100 6.98 3.55 -7.98
N SER A 101 7.66 2.99 -6.98
CA SER A 101 8.78 2.09 -7.25
C SER A 101 8.29 0.83 -7.96
N ARG A 102 9.14 0.21 -8.77
CA ARG A 102 8.76 -1.01 -9.50
C ARG A 102 8.35 -2.13 -8.54
N ASN A 103 9.06 -2.29 -7.43
CA ASN A 103 8.79 -3.33 -6.43
C ASN A 103 7.43 -3.17 -5.75
N LEU A 104 6.93 -1.94 -5.62
CA LEU A 104 5.65 -1.64 -4.96
C LEU A 104 4.50 -1.41 -5.95
N GLN A 105 4.72 -1.54 -7.26
CA GLN A 105 3.73 -1.23 -8.29
C GLN A 105 2.40 -1.96 -8.04
N ASN A 106 2.42 -3.29 -7.88
CA ASN A 106 1.19 -4.07 -7.78
C ASN A 106 0.39 -3.71 -6.53
N ALA A 107 1.07 -3.57 -5.38
CA ALA A 107 0.44 -3.14 -4.14
C ALA A 107 -0.15 -1.73 -4.27
N TYR A 108 0.64 -0.78 -4.78
CA TYR A 108 0.21 0.60 -5.01
C TYR A 108 -1.01 0.67 -5.94
N MET A 109 -0.93 0.08 -7.14
CA MET A 109 -2.00 0.10 -8.13
C MET A 109 -3.25 -0.65 -7.65
N GLY A 110 -3.09 -1.74 -6.91
CA GLY A 110 -4.21 -2.46 -6.29
C GLY A 110 -4.94 -1.58 -5.27
N MET A 111 -4.20 -0.85 -4.43
CA MET A 111 -4.80 0.11 -3.48
C MET A 111 -5.50 1.26 -4.19
N LEU A 112 -4.88 1.81 -5.24
CA LEU A 112 -5.46 2.89 -6.02
C LEU A 112 -6.77 2.47 -6.69
N ASN A 113 -6.78 1.33 -7.39
CA ASN A 113 -7.96 0.83 -8.08
C ASN A 113 -9.14 0.56 -7.14
N ARG A 114 -8.87 0.13 -5.90
CA ARG A 114 -9.90 -0.15 -4.89
C ARG A 114 -10.41 1.08 -4.17
N LYS A 115 -9.52 2.01 -3.81
CA LYS A 115 -9.84 3.06 -2.84
C LYS A 115 -10.01 4.45 -3.45
N VAL A 116 -9.44 4.75 -4.61
CA VAL A 116 -9.50 6.13 -5.13
C VAL A 116 -10.92 6.51 -5.54
N HIS A 117 -11.38 7.63 -5.01
CA HIS A 117 -12.71 8.19 -5.24
C HIS A 117 -12.91 8.60 -6.71
N ASN A 118 -14.15 8.46 -7.20
CA ASN A 118 -14.48 8.71 -8.62
C ASN A 118 -14.25 10.17 -9.04
N THR A 119 -14.30 11.14 -8.13
CA THR A 119 -13.95 12.55 -8.42
C THR A 119 -12.61 12.66 -9.13
N TYR A 120 -11.59 11.93 -8.66
CA TYR A 120 -10.26 12.01 -9.25
C TYR A 120 -10.16 11.23 -10.56
N ARG A 121 -10.97 10.18 -10.74
CA ARG A 121 -11.08 9.48 -12.04
C ARG A 121 -11.64 10.41 -13.11
N ASN A 122 -12.69 11.17 -12.77
CA ASN A 122 -13.29 12.14 -13.68
C ASN A 122 -12.34 13.30 -14.03
N LEU A 123 -11.40 13.62 -13.13
CA LEU A 123 -10.34 14.62 -13.35
C LEU A 123 -9.07 14.03 -13.99
N LYS A 124 -9.09 12.75 -14.37
CA LYS A 124 -7.91 12.03 -14.87
C LYS A 124 -6.69 12.13 -13.93
N GLY A 125 -6.93 12.24 -12.63
CA GLY A 125 -5.89 12.37 -11.61
C GLY A 125 -5.21 13.74 -11.55
N THR A 126 -5.71 14.72 -12.31
CA THR A 126 -5.21 16.11 -12.30
C THR A 126 -5.61 16.77 -10.99
N VAL A 127 -4.65 17.00 -10.12
CA VAL A 127 -4.84 17.58 -8.79
C VAL A 127 -3.67 18.51 -8.52
N MET A 128 -3.95 19.79 -8.38
CA MET A 128 -2.92 20.81 -8.21
C MET A 128 -2.74 21.14 -6.73
N CYS A 129 -1.49 21.26 -6.31
CA CYS A 129 -1.14 21.76 -4.98
C CYS A 129 -1.03 23.30 -4.98
N GLU A 130 -0.87 23.90 -3.81
CA GLU A 130 -0.75 25.37 -3.64
C GLU A 130 0.50 25.96 -4.34
N CYS A 131 1.50 25.13 -4.68
CA CYS A 131 2.65 25.55 -5.49
C CYS A 131 2.35 25.61 -7.00
N ASN A 132 1.08 25.51 -7.43
CA ASN A 132 0.69 25.41 -8.83
C ASN A 132 1.41 24.28 -9.60
N ASN A 133 1.58 23.14 -8.93
CA ASN A 133 2.21 21.95 -9.50
C ASN A 133 1.30 20.74 -9.28
N GLN A 134 1.34 19.79 -10.21
CA GLN A 134 0.64 18.52 -10.07
C GLN A 134 1.08 17.80 -8.78
N ALA A 135 0.10 17.47 -7.95
CA ALA A 135 0.29 16.74 -6.72
C ALA A 135 0.61 15.26 -7.02
N SER A 136 1.48 14.68 -6.20
CA SER A 136 1.80 13.26 -6.26
C SER A 136 0.72 12.46 -5.55
N LEU A 137 0.27 11.37 -6.16
CA LEU A 137 -0.63 10.40 -5.53
C LEU A 137 0.19 9.35 -4.80
N ARG A 138 0.06 9.27 -3.48
CA ARG A 138 0.81 8.37 -2.60
C ARG A 138 -0.15 7.48 -1.82
N VAL A 139 0.39 6.43 -1.21
CA VAL A 139 -0.33 5.57 -0.28
C VAL A 139 0.33 5.72 1.09
N SER A 140 -0.48 5.97 2.13
CA SER A 140 0.02 6.13 3.50
C SER A 140 0.50 4.81 4.07
N GLU A 141 1.68 4.85 4.70
CA GLU A 141 2.28 3.73 5.45
C GLU A 141 2.17 3.94 6.97
N SER A 142 1.49 5.00 7.41
CA SER A 142 1.29 5.27 8.84
C SER A 142 0.45 4.17 9.50
N SER A 143 0.75 3.85 10.75
CA SER A 143 0.01 2.86 11.55
C SER A 143 -1.47 3.24 11.75
N LEU A 144 -1.77 4.54 11.82
CA LEU A 144 -3.14 5.04 11.98
C LEU A 144 -3.95 5.03 10.68
N ASN A 145 -3.28 5.15 9.52
CA ASN A 145 -3.95 5.23 8.22
C ASN A 145 -3.24 4.35 7.17
N PRO A 146 -3.06 3.04 7.42
CA PRO A 146 -2.30 2.19 6.51
C PRO A 146 -3.07 1.99 5.21
N GLY A 147 -2.38 2.12 4.09
CA GLY A 147 -2.94 1.88 2.77
C GLY A 147 -3.96 2.93 2.30
N ARG A 148 -4.11 4.07 2.99
CA ARG A 148 -5.03 5.14 2.52
C ARG A 148 -4.33 6.00 1.46
N PRO A 149 -4.89 6.14 0.25
CA PRO A 149 -4.29 6.96 -0.80
C PRO A 149 -4.51 8.45 -0.52
N PHE A 150 -3.52 9.29 -0.83
CA PHE A 150 -3.60 10.74 -0.67
C PHE A 150 -2.79 11.47 -1.72
N PHE A 151 -3.21 12.68 -2.07
CA PHE A 151 -2.44 13.63 -2.85
C PHE A 151 -1.62 14.54 -1.91
N GLY A 152 -0.36 14.76 -2.26
CA GLY A 152 0.53 15.68 -1.56
C GLY A 152 1.48 16.41 -2.51
N CYS A 153 2.05 17.52 -2.05
CA CYS A 153 3.04 18.26 -2.85
C CYS A 153 4.24 17.37 -3.21
N ARG A 154 4.68 17.44 -4.48
CA ARG A 154 5.85 16.69 -4.96
C ARG A 154 7.16 17.29 -4.45
N ASN A 155 7.21 18.61 -4.27
CA ASN A 155 8.43 19.31 -3.89
C ASN A 155 8.73 19.07 -2.39
N ARG A 156 9.94 18.59 -2.08
CA ARG A 156 10.40 18.45 -0.69
C ARG A 156 10.63 19.85 -0.12
N GLY A 157 9.88 20.20 0.93
CA GLY A 157 9.87 21.57 1.49
C GLY A 157 8.93 22.54 0.76
N GLY A 158 8.09 22.04 -0.16
CA GLY A 158 7.03 22.83 -0.78
C GLY A 158 5.84 23.10 0.16
N CYS A 159 4.70 23.45 -0.42
CA CYS A 159 3.48 23.70 0.35
C CYS A 159 3.01 22.46 1.13
N ARG A 160 2.14 22.70 2.12
CA ARG A 160 1.55 21.65 2.97
C ARG A 160 0.26 21.07 2.40
N PHE A 161 0.07 21.15 1.08
CA PHE A 161 -1.11 20.62 0.42
C PHE A 161 -1.27 19.13 0.73
N PHE A 162 -2.47 18.77 1.16
CA PHE A 162 -2.86 17.40 1.49
C PHE A 162 -4.34 17.19 1.12
N GLN A 163 -4.63 16.06 0.48
CA GLN A 163 -5.99 15.65 0.17
C GLN A 163 -6.07 14.12 0.20
N TRP A 164 -6.92 13.57 1.05
CA TRP A 164 -7.25 12.15 0.98
C TRP A 164 -7.88 11.81 -0.37
N ALA A 165 -7.40 10.77 -1.03
CA ALA A 165 -7.85 10.38 -2.37
C ALA A 165 -8.96 9.34 -2.34
N ASP A 166 -9.28 8.77 -1.17
CA ASP A 166 -10.41 7.86 -0.95
C ASP A 166 -11.74 8.58 -0.71
N VAL A 167 -11.70 9.90 -0.55
CA VAL A 167 -12.86 10.78 -0.46
C VAL A 167 -12.74 11.93 -1.45
N GLY A 168 -13.85 12.59 -1.78
CA GLY A 168 -13.85 13.80 -2.59
C GLY A 168 -13.03 14.95 -1.98
N PHE A 169 -12.92 16.06 -2.72
CA PHE A 169 -12.22 17.24 -2.22
C PHE A 169 -12.86 17.78 -0.95
N THR A 170 -12.01 18.26 -0.04
CA THR A 170 -12.47 19.21 0.99
C THR A 170 -12.89 20.51 0.31
N LYS A 171 -13.76 21.31 0.94
CA LYS A 171 -14.21 22.60 0.40
C LYS A 171 -13.03 23.51 0.00
N LYS A 172 -12.03 23.63 0.89
CA LYS A 172 -10.80 24.39 0.63
C LYS A 172 -10.08 23.90 -0.64
N ASN A 173 -9.90 22.59 -0.78
CA ASN A 173 -9.15 22.05 -1.92
C ASN A 173 -9.97 22.11 -3.21
N GLU A 174 -11.30 22.05 -3.14
CA GLU A 174 -12.17 22.26 -4.29
C GLU A 174 -12.05 23.69 -4.83
N GLU A 175 -12.06 24.69 -3.95
CA GLU A 175 -11.83 26.10 -4.31
C GLU A 175 -10.45 26.28 -4.94
N LEU A 176 -9.41 25.67 -4.35
CA LEU A 176 -8.07 25.67 -4.93
C LEU A 176 -8.06 25.07 -6.36
N GLN A 177 -8.74 23.94 -6.59
CA GLN A 177 -8.82 23.35 -7.93
C GLN A 177 -9.59 24.24 -8.92
N LYS A 178 -10.62 24.96 -8.47
CA LYS A 178 -11.39 25.91 -9.32
C LYS A 178 -10.51 27.08 -9.75
N LEU A 179 -9.74 27.66 -8.83
CA LEU A 179 -8.80 28.74 -9.15
C LEU A 179 -7.83 28.30 -10.26
N PHE A 180 -7.27 27.09 -10.18
CA PHE A 180 -6.38 26.61 -11.23
C PHE A 180 -7.07 26.37 -12.58
N LYS A 181 -8.35 25.98 -12.60
CA LYS A 181 -9.09 25.84 -13.86
C LYS A 181 -9.42 27.18 -14.51
N GLU A 182 -9.63 28.20 -13.70
CA GLU A 182 -9.98 29.55 -14.14
C GLU A 182 -8.74 30.32 -14.63
N TYR A 183 -7.66 30.28 -13.84
CA TYR A 183 -6.42 31.03 -14.10
C TYR A 183 -5.32 30.21 -14.79
N GLY A 184 -5.51 28.90 -15.00
CA GLY A 184 -4.55 28.02 -15.67
C GLY A 184 -4.77 27.85 -17.17
N LYS A 185 -5.72 28.59 -17.77
CA LYS A 185 -5.84 28.73 -19.23
C LYS A 185 -4.84 29.78 -19.72
N PHE A 186 -3.57 29.40 -19.88
CA PHE A 186 -2.58 30.18 -20.64
C PHE A 186 -1.79 29.24 -21.54
#